data_AF-T1GQ93-F1
#
_entry.id   AF-T1GQ93-F1
#
_cell.length_a   1.000
_cell.length_b   1.000
_cell.length_c   1.000
_cell.angle_alpha   90.00
_cell.angle_beta   90.00
_cell.angle_gamma   90.00
#
_symmetry.space_group_name_H-M   'P 1'
#
loop_
_entity.id
_entity.type
_entity.pdbx_description
1 polymer ?
#
loop_
_entity_poly.entity_id
_entity_poly.type
_entity_poly.pdbx_seq_one_letter_code
_entity_poly.pdbx_strand_id
1 'polypeptide(L)'
;MQVYPSLKGIFWERNVFLKLKMGEYFGDEYSESEPVRKPRSRSKSPRKRNLGPRANKLSQDQLIAALLKKKECNAKAQIIVEELIEPFSDESSFLEKLKDINQCHFDDIIDERSITKLCGYPLCDKELKNVPSKKYQISTVTNKVYDITERKKFCSSICYKSSIFIKDQMLSSPLWLRDQEIIPEFKLLSLDD
;
A
#
# COMPACT_ATOMS: atom_id res chain seq x y z
N MET A 1 39.87 -3.06 -21.13
CA MET A 1 39.55 -3.65 -19.80
C MET A 1 39.01 -2.53 -18.92
N GLN A 2 37.69 -2.37 -18.90
CA GLN A 2 37.02 -1.37 -18.08
C GLN A 2 36.68 -1.99 -16.72
N VAL A 3 37.18 -1.35 -15.67
CA VAL A 3 36.94 -1.71 -14.27
C VAL A 3 35.73 -0.89 -13.81
N TYR A 4 34.64 -1.56 -13.44
CA TYR A 4 33.49 -0.94 -12.78
C TYR A 4 33.69 -0.97 -11.25
N PRO A 5 33.56 0.16 -10.52
CA PRO A 5 33.52 0.15 -9.07
C PRO A 5 32.11 -0.13 -8.55
N SER A 6 32.05 -0.93 -7.46
CA SER A 6 30.84 -1.31 -6.74
C SER A 6 30.26 -0.14 -5.94
N LEU A 7 28.93 -0.01 -5.92
CA LEU A 7 28.23 0.85 -4.97
C LEU A 7 27.20 0.04 -4.19
N LYS A 8 27.59 -0.28 -2.95
CA LYS A 8 26.69 -0.68 -1.86
C LYS A 8 26.19 0.59 -1.16
N GLY A 9 24.89 0.67 -0.90
CA GLY A 9 24.32 1.27 0.31
C GLY A 9 23.86 2.73 0.27
N ILE A 10 22.55 2.94 0.21
CA ILE A 10 21.79 4.05 0.83
C ILE A 10 20.42 3.45 1.20
N PHE A 11 20.27 2.82 2.38
CA PHE A 11 19.81 3.37 3.66
C PHE A 11 18.56 4.26 3.58
N TRP A 12 17.44 3.67 4.01
CA TRP A 12 16.15 4.28 4.30
C TRP A 12 16.26 5.29 5.45
N GLU A 13 15.81 6.53 5.23
CA GLU A 13 15.10 7.34 6.24
C GLU A 13 14.64 8.67 5.61
N ARG A 14 13.33 8.82 5.34
CA ARG A 14 12.62 10.11 5.48
C ARG A 14 11.09 9.99 5.40
N ASN A 15 10.51 10.03 6.60
CA ASN A 15 9.29 10.76 6.99
C ASN A 15 7.91 10.35 6.46
N VAL A 16 7.19 9.69 7.37
CA VAL A 16 5.76 9.89 7.68
C VAL A 16 5.45 11.39 7.88
N PHE A 17 4.70 12.04 6.99
CA PHE A 17 3.80 13.18 7.31
C PHE A 17 2.98 13.67 6.09
N LEU A 18 1.70 13.25 5.96
CA LEU A 18 0.61 13.89 5.18
C LEU A 18 -0.65 13.02 5.35
N LYS A 19 -1.45 13.14 6.42
CA LYS A 19 -2.49 14.15 6.69
C LYS A 19 -3.52 14.30 5.54
N LEU A 20 -4.56 13.47 5.62
CA LEU A 20 -5.99 13.77 5.44
C LEU A 20 -6.41 14.93 4.51
N LYS A 21 -7.26 14.56 3.54
CA LYS A 21 -8.23 15.37 2.76
C LYS A 21 -7.65 16.36 1.74
N MET A 22 -7.50 15.90 0.50
CA MET A 22 -7.71 16.76 -0.67
C MET A 22 -9.21 16.86 -0.97
N GLY A 23 -9.75 18.05 -0.72
CA GLY A 23 -10.96 18.54 -1.32
C GLY A 23 -10.80 20.04 -1.39
N GLU A 24 -10.36 20.55 -2.55
CA GLU A 24 -10.56 21.92 -3.04
C GLU A 24 -9.85 22.07 -4.40
N TYR A 25 -10.66 22.03 -5.45
CA TYR A 25 -10.34 22.51 -6.79
C TYR A 25 -10.78 23.99 -6.85
N PHE A 26 -9.88 24.82 -7.36
CA PHE A 26 -10.00 26.27 -7.51
C PHE A 26 -11.11 26.70 -8.49
N GLY A 27 -11.75 27.83 -8.18
CA GLY A 27 -12.44 28.71 -9.14
C GLY A 27 -13.73 29.30 -8.59
N ASP A 28 -13.70 30.57 -8.15
CA ASP A 28 -14.65 31.62 -8.59
C ASP A 28 -14.36 32.96 -7.88
N GLU A 29 -14.47 34.04 -8.67
CA GLU A 29 -14.39 35.46 -8.31
C GLU A 29 -15.32 35.84 -7.15
N TYR A 30 -14.85 36.65 -6.20
CA TYR A 30 -15.76 37.57 -5.50
C TYR A 30 -15.04 38.77 -4.86
N SER A 31 -15.67 39.93 -5.03
CA SER A 31 -15.32 41.27 -4.58
C SER A 31 -15.19 41.43 -3.06
N GLU A 32 -14.20 42.21 -2.63
CA GLU A 32 -14.01 42.66 -1.24
C GLU A 32 -15.22 43.46 -0.72
N SER A 33 -15.83 42.96 0.35
CA SER A 33 -16.68 43.76 1.24
C SER A 33 -16.40 43.38 2.70
N GLU A 34 -16.20 44.42 3.52
CA GLU A 34 -15.71 44.42 4.90
C GLU A 34 -16.52 43.55 5.89
N PRO A 35 -15.88 42.95 6.92
CA PRO A 35 -16.56 42.06 7.86
C PRO A 35 -17.28 42.80 9.01
N VAL A 36 -18.59 42.57 9.13
CA VAL A 36 -19.41 42.97 10.29
C VAL A 36 -18.99 42.16 11.54
N ARG A 37 -18.51 42.85 12.58
CA ARG A 37 -18.09 42.25 13.87
C ARG A 37 -19.30 41.73 14.65
N LYS A 38 -19.38 40.42 14.90
CA LYS A 38 -20.36 39.81 15.82
C LYS A 38 -19.91 39.93 17.29
N PRO A 39 -20.83 40.01 18.28
CA PRO A 39 -20.48 40.20 19.69
C PRO A 39 -19.77 38.97 20.27
N ARG A 40 -18.71 39.22 21.04
CA ARG A 40 -17.89 38.19 21.69
C ARG A 40 -18.65 37.58 22.87
N SER A 41 -19.25 36.41 22.70
CA SER A 41 -19.78 35.63 23.81
C SER A 41 -18.60 35.12 24.66
N ARG A 42 -18.64 35.38 25.97
CA ARG A 42 -17.61 34.99 26.91
C ARG A 42 -17.69 33.48 27.12
N SER A 43 -16.90 32.69 26.38
CA SER A 43 -16.83 31.25 26.58
C SER A 43 -16.22 30.97 27.95
N LYS A 44 -17.00 30.33 28.84
CA LYS A 44 -16.46 29.78 30.09
C LYS A 44 -15.42 28.72 29.71
N SER A 45 -14.21 28.83 30.25
CA SER A 45 -13.14 27.88 29.97
C SER A 45 -13.59 26.45 30.34
N PRO A 46 -13.28 25.43 29.51
CA PRO A 46 -13.59 24.05 29.86
C PRO A 46 -12.80 23.69 31.12
N ARG A 47 -13.50 23.25 32.17
CA ARG A 47 -12.90 22.73 33.40
C ARG A 47 -11.99 21.57 32.98
N LYS A 48 -10.67 21.68 33.23
CA LYS A 48 -9.72 20.57 33.02
C LYS A 48 -10.21 19.38 33.83
N ARG A 49 -10.77 18.37 33.16
CA ARG A 49 -11.02 17.07 33.78
C ARG A 49 -9.64 16.46 34.03
N ASN A 50 -9.30 16.22 35.29
CA ASN A 50 -8.12 15.45 35.66
C ASN A 50 -8.29 14.06 35.06
N LEU A 51 -7.55 13.77 33.98
CA LEU A 51 -7.39 12.40 33.48
C LEU A 51 -6.61 11.65 34.57
N GLY A 52 -7.25 10.64 35.17
CA GLY A 52 -6.72 9.87 36.28
C GLY A 52 -5.39 9.16 35.95
N PRO A 53 -4.66 8.68 36.97
CA PRO A 53 -3.34 8.12 36.77
C PRO A 53 -3.38 6.70 36.21
N ARG A 54 -2.43 6.44 35.30
CA ARG A 54 -1.88 5.16 34.82
C ARG A 54 -2.30 4.75 33.40
N ALA A 55 -1.69 5.41 32.42
CA ALA A 55 -1.16 4.63 31.30
C ALA A 55 -0.21 3.58 31.91
N ASN A 56 -0.58 2.30 31.82
CA ASN A 56 0.30 1.20 32.23
C ASN A 56 1.57 1.29 31.36
N LYS A 57 2.67 1.77 31.93
CA LYS A 57 3.96 1.82 31.23
C LYS A 57 4.37 0.36 31.02
N LEU A 58 4.33 -0.11 29.78
CA LEU A 58 4.87 -1.41 29.40
C LEU A 58 6.30 -1.53 29.92
N SER A 59 6.67 -2.71 30.42
CA SER A 59 8.03 -2.95 30.90
C SER A 59 9.03 -2.73 29.77
N GLN A 60 10.25 -2.30 30.11
CA GLN A 60 11.34 -2.17 29.15
C GLN A 60 11.50 -3.44 28.30
N ASP A 61 11.39 -4.61 28.92
CA ASP A 61 11.50 -5.90 28.23
C ASP A 61 10.37 -6.14 27.22
N GLN A 62 9.14 -5.73 27.55
CA GLN A 62 7.98 -5.86 26.66
C GLN A 62 8.12 -4.96 25.43
N LEU A 63 8.66 -3.75 25.63
CA LEU A 63 8.94 -2.83 24.52
C LEU A 63 10.02 -3.39 23.60
N ILE A 64 11.11 -3.93 24.17
CA ILE A 64 12.20 -4.55 23.40
C ILE A 64 11.67 -5.75 22.60
N ALA A 65 10.89 -6.63 23.24
CA ALA A 65 10.29 -7.80 22.57
C ALA A 65 9.39 -7.39 21.40
N ALA A 66 8.55 -6.37 21.56
CA ALA A 66 7.69 -5.87 20.49
C ALA A 66 8.50 -5.29 19.31
N LEU A 67 9.60 -4.59 19.59
CA LEU A 67 10.49 -4.05 18.55
C LEU A 67 11.22 -5.16 17.78
N LEU A 68 11.74 -6.17 18.49
CA LEU A 68 12.39 -7.32 17.87
C LEU A 68 11.42 -8.07 16.95
N LYS A 69 10.21 -8.35 17.45
CA LYS A 69 9.17 -9.01 16.67
C LYS A 69 8.80 -8.22 15.42
N LYS A 70 8.61 -6.90 15.55
CA LYS A 70 8.36 -6.03 14.39
C LYS A 70 9.49 -6.12 13.36
N LYS A 71 10.74 -6.09 13.82
CA LYS A 71 11.92 -6.20 12.93
C LYS A 71 11.94 -7.54 12.20
N GLU A 72 11.68 -8.64 12.91
CA GLU A 72 11.63 -9.99 12.32
C GLU A 72 10.52 -10.14 11.30
N CYS A 73 9.29 -9.69 11.61
CA CYS A 73 8.17 -9.72 10.66
C CYS A 73 8.48 -8.89 9.41
N ASN A 74 9.04 -7.69 9.57
CA ASN A 74 9.41 -6.85 8.44
C ASN A 74 10.51 -7.47 7.58
N ALA A 75 11.52 -8.10 8.21
CA ALA A 75 12.59 -8.78 7.48
C ALA A 75 12.05 -9.97 6.68
N LYS A 76 11.14 -10.76 7.24
CA LYS A 76 10.48 -11.86 6.52
C LYS A 76 9.66 -11.35 5.33
N ALA A 77 8.84 -10.31 5.53
CA ALA A 77 8.05 -9.73 4.46
C ALA A 77 8.93 -9.20 3.32
N GLN A 78 10.06 -8.57 3.65
CA GLN A 78 11.01 -8.07 2.66
C GLN A 78 11.58 -9.20 1.80
N ILE A 79 11.98 -10.33 2.41
CA ILE A 79 12.47 -11.51 1.67
C ILE A 79 11.41 -12.02 0.69
N ILE A 80 10.15 -12.10 1.13
CA ILE A 80 9.04 -12.55 0.29
C ILE A 80 8.81 -11.59 -0.89
N VAL A 81 8.89 -10.28 -0.66
CA VAL A 81 8.76 -9.28 -1.72
C VAL A 81 9.87 -9.46 -2.77
N GLU A 82 11.12 -9.62 -2.33
CA GLU A 82 12.26 -9.84 -3.23
C GLU A 82 12.09 -11.12 -4.07
N GLU A 83 11.58 -12.20 -3.47
CA GLU A 83 11.30 -13.44 -4.18
C GLU A 83 10.16 -13.30 -5.21
N LEU A 84 9.11 -12.55 -4.91
CA LEU A 84 7.91 -12.44 -5.76
C LEU A 84 8.01 -11.36 -6.85
N ILE A 85 9.04 -10.51 -6.83
CA ILE A 85 9.31 -9.57 -7.93
C ILE A 85 9.88 -10.31 -9.15
N GLU A 86 10.61 -11.40 -8.94
CA GLU A 86 11.12 -12.26 -10.01
C GLU A 86 10.03 -13.24 -10.52
N PRO A 87 10.21 -13.82 -11.72
CA PRO A 87 9.33 -14.87 -12.24
C PRO A 87 9.12 -16.01 -11.22
N PHE A 88 7.86 -16.32 -10.93
CA PHE A 88 7.48 -17.25 -9.87
C PHE A 88 6.30 -18.10 -10.34
N SER A 89 6.42 -19.42 -10.22
CA SER A 89 5.45 -20.36 -10.83
C SER A 89 4.74 -21.29 -9.84
N ASP A 90 5.19 -21.38 -8.59
CA ASP A 90 4.64 -22.35 -7.62
C ASP A 90 3.43 -21.77 -6.87
N GLU A 91 2.23 -22.12 -7.32
CA GLU A 91 0.96 -21.69 -6.71
C GLU A 91 0.87 -22.03 -5.22
N SER A 92 1.35 -23.21 -4.81
CA SER A 92 1.23 -23.65 -3.43
C SER A 92 2.14 -22.84 -2.49
N SER A 93 3.40 -22.64 -2.89
CA SER A 93 4.33 -21.78 -2.16
C SER A 93 3.89 -20.32 -2.18
N PHE A 94 3.27 -19.84 -3.25
CA PHE A 94 2.71 -18.49 -3.32
C PHE A 94 1.69 -18.27 -2.19
N LEU A 95 0.69 -19.15 -2.08
CA LEU A 95 -0.39 -19.02 -1.10
C LEU A 95 0.11 -19.06 0.35
N GLU A 96 1.12 -19.89 0.63
CA GLU A 96 1.73 -19.94 1.96
C GLU A 96 2.43 -18.62 2.32
N LYS A 97 3.14 -18.01 1.36
CA LYS A 97 3.85 -16.73 1.56
C LYS A 97 2.91 -15.55 1.81
N LEU A 98 1.68 -15.58 1.27
CA LEU A 98 0.70 -14.50 1.46
C LEU A 98 0.37 -14.22 2.93
N LYS A 99 0.53 -15.21 3.82
CA LYS A 99 0.28 -15.09 5.27
C LYS A 99 1.24 -14.10 5.93
N ASP A 100 2.46 -14.02 5.41
CA ASP A 100 3.58 -13.25 5.96
C ASP A 100 3.78 -11.88 5.27
N ILE A 101 2.83 -11.46 4.42
CA ILE A 101 2.84 -10.13 3.79
C ILE A 101 1.49 -9.39 3.95
N ASN A 102 1.51 -8.11 3.60
CA ASN A 102 0.36 -7.19 3.69
C ASN A 102 -0.01 -6.69 2.30
N GLN A 103 -1.20 -6.09 2.19
CA GLN A 103 -1.65 -5.43 0.96
C GLN A 103 -0.62 -4.42 0.41
N CYS A 104 0.03 -3.63 1.29
CA CYS A 104 1.06 -2.68 0.85
C CYS A 104 2.27 -3.39 0.22
N HIS A 105 2.75 -4.48 0.82
CA HIS A 105 3.84 -5.27 0.26
C HIS A 105 3.46 -5.90 -1.09
N PHE A 106 2.19 -6.31 -1.23
CA PHE A 106 1.69 -6.83 -2.50
C PHE A 106 1.61 -5.76 -3.59
N ASP A 107 1.22 -4.53 -3.22
CA ASP A 107 1.27 -3.39 -4.13
C ASP A 107 2.70 -3.07 -4.57
N ASP A 108 3.67 -3.11 -3.65
CA ASP A 108 5.08 -2.94 -3.96
C ASP A 108 5.56 -4.01 -4.96
N ILE A 109 5.16 -5.28 -4.79
CA ILE A 109 5.46 -6.36 -5.75
C ILE A 109 4.89 -6.05 -7.14
N ILE A 110 3.63 -5.61 -7.22
CA ILE A 110 2.98 -5.27 -8.50
C ILE A 110 3.75 -4.11 -9.18
N ASP A 111 4.12 -3.09 -8.41
CA ASP A 111 4.81 -1.91 -8.91
C ASP A 111 6.22 -2.25 -9.40
N GLU A 112 7.03 -2.94 -8.60
CA GLU A 112 8.40 -3.33 -8.96
C GLU A 112 8.44 -4.27 -10.17
N ARG A 113 7.50 -5.23 -10.26
CA ARG A 113 7.32 -6.06 -11.46
C ARG A 113 7.01 -5.21 -12.69
N SER A 114 6.10 -4.24 -12.55
CA SER A 114 5.72 -3.38 -13.67
C SER A 114 6.86 -2.45 -14.13
N ILE A 115 7.70 -1.98 -13.21
CA ILE A 115 8.93 -1.21 -13.49
C ILE A 115 9.90 -2.07 -14.31
N THR A 116 10.01 -3.34 -13.97
CA THR A 116 10.84 -4.34 -14.68
C THR A 116 10.17 -4.87 -15.96
N LYS A 117 8.99 -4.33 -16.33
CA LYS A 117 8.19 -4.70 -17.50
C LYS A 117 7.66 -6.14 -17.48
N LEU A 118 7.50 -6.73 -16.29
CA LEU A 118 6.78 -7.98 -16.09
C LEU A 118 5.32 -7.70 -15.70
N CYS A 119 4.44 -8.66 -15.96
CA CYS A 119 3.08 -8.60 -15.49
C CYS A 119 3.06 -8.57 -13.95
N GLY A 120 2.32 -7.62 -13.37
CA GLY A 120 2.24 -7.43 -11.92
C GLY A 120 1.60 -8.58 -11.14
N TYR A 121 0.98 -9.55 -11.82
CA TYR A 121 0.51 -10.78 -11.18
C TYR A 121 1.72 -11.72 -10.95
N PRO A 122 2.07 -12.08 -9.70
CA PRO A 122 3.31 -12.81 -9.41
C PRO A 122 3.43 -14.16 -10.10
N LEU A 123 2.31 -14.88 -10.28
CA LEU A 123 2.25 -16.18 -10.96
C LEU A 123 2.27 -16.09 -12.49
N CYS A 124 2.62 -14.93 -13.06
CA CYS A 124 2.62 -14.71 -14.50
C CYS A 124 3.93 -14.09 -14.97
N ASP A 125 4.60 -14.82 -15.86
CA ASP A 125 5.90 -14.44 -16.42
C ASP A 125 5.79 -13.70 -17.75
N LYS A 126 4.58 -13.26 -18.12
CA LYS A 126 4.38 -12.49 -19.36
C LYS A 126 4.91 -11.07 -19.21
N GLU A 127 5.71 -10.64 -20.17
CA GLU A 127 6.17 -9.25 -20.28
C GLU A 127 5.05 -8.29 -20.70
N LEU A 128 5.10 -7.07 -20.17
CA LEU A 128 4.23 -5.97 -20.56
C LEU A 128 4.76 -5.30 -21.83
N LYS A 129 4.14 -5.61 -22.97
CA LYS A 129 4.45 -4.99 -24.26
C LYS A 129 3.55 -3.77 -24.50
N ASN A 130 4.13 -2.69 -25.02
CA ASN A 130 3.40 -1.46 -25.43
C ASN A 130 2.59 -0.79 -24.32
N VAL A 131 3.16 -0.66 -23.11
CA VAL A 131 2.50 0.03 -21.98
C VAL A 131 2.23 1.50 -22.34
N PRO A 132 0.96 1.96 -22.31
CA PRO A 132 0.64 3.36 -22.54
C PRO A 132 1.31 4.28 -21.52
N SER A 133 1.90 5.39 -21.99
CA SER A 133 2.49 6.40 -21.10
C SER A 133 1.45 7.25 -20.37
N LYS A 134 0.25 7.37 -20.95
CA LYS A 134 -0.84 8.21 -20.45
C LYS A 134 -1.50 7.58 -19.21
N LYS A 135 -1.99 8.43 -18.30
CA LYS A 135 -2.74 8.03 -17.11
C LYS A 135 -4.21 7.71 -17.42
N TYR A 136 -4.83 8.49 -18.31
CA TYR A 136 -6.24 8.40 -18.60
C TYR A 136 -6.50 7.96 -20.05
N GLN A 137 -7.54 7.17 -20.25
CA GLN A 137 -7.99 6.70 -21.57
C GLN A 137 -9.46 7.05 -21.78
N ILE A 138 -9.77 7.66 -22.92
CA ILE A 138 -11.14 7.99 -23.31
C ILE A 138 -11.70 6.82 -24.14
N SER A 139 -12.84 6.29 -23.72
CA SER A 139 -13.66 5.40 -24.54
C SER A 139 -14.74 6.21 -25.23
N THR A 140 -14.70 6.25 -26.56
CA THR A 140 -15.73 6.89 -27.39
C THR A 140 -17.01 6.05 -27.46
N VAL A 141 -16.94 4.75 -27.14
CA VAL A 141 -18.10 3.85 -27.12
C VAL A 141 -19.01 4.16 -25.93
N THR A 142 -18.40 4.35 -24.75
CA THR A 142 -19.13 4.62 -23.51
C THR A 142 -19.11 6.09 -23.12
N ASN A 143 -18.43 6.94 -23.90
CA ASN A 143 -18.17 8.36 -23.60
C ASN A 143 -17.65 8.56 -22.16
N LYS A 144 -16.72 7.71 -21.73
CA LYS A 144 -16.14 7.71 -20.37
C LYS A 144 -14.62 7.82 -20.42
N VAL A 145 -14.07 8.55 -19.45
CA VAL A 145 -12.63 8.64 -19.19
C VAL A 145 -12.28 7.65 -18.08
N TYR A 146 -11.40 6.70 -18.38
CA TYR A 146 -10.93 5.68 -17.45
C TYR A 146 -9.53 6.02 -16.95
N ASP A 147 -9.27 5.78 -15.66
CA ASP A 147 -7.91 5.73 -15.12
C ASP A 147 -7.31 4.35 -15.40
N ILE A 148 -6.21 4.31 -16.14
CA ILE A 148 -5.53 3.08 -16.54
C ILE A 148 -4.25 2.82 -15.73
N THR A 149 -4.01 3.59 -14.66
CA THR A 149 -2.79 3.50 -13.83
C THR A 149 -2.57 2.09 -13.31
N GLU A 150 -3.59 1.46 -12.74
CA GLU A 150 -3.47 0.10 -12.21
C GLU A 150 -3.58 -0.95 -13.32
N ARG A 151 -4.51 -0.76 -14.27
CA ARG A 151 -4.75 -1.74 -15.33
C ARG A 151 -3.53 -1.99 -16.20
N LYS A 152 -2.72 -0.96 -16.48
CA LYS A 152 -1.54 -1.08 -17.36
C LYS A 152 -0.39 -1.90 -16.76
N LYS A 153 -0.45 -2.23 -15.46
CA LYS A 153 0.54 -3.08 -14.78
C LYS A 153 0.33 -4.58 -15.08
N PHE A 154 -0.70 -4.95 -15.85
CA PHE A 154 -1.06 -6.35 -16.11
C PHE A 154 -1.20 -6.66 -17.59
N CYS A 155 -0.81 -7.88 -17.99
CA CYS A 155 -0.87 -8.31 -19.39
C CYS A 155 -2.32 -8.57 -19.88
N SER A 156 -3.24 -8.95 -18.99
CA SER A 156 -4.63 -9.30 -19.35
C SER A 156 -5.62 -8.85 -18.28
N SER A 157 -6.91 -8.83 -18.64
CA SER A 157 -8.00 -8.57 -17.69
C SER A 157 -8.09 -9.65 -16.62
N ILE A 158 -7.74 -10.88 -16.99
CA ILE A 158 -7.66 -12.03 -16.09
C ILE A 158 -6.60 -11.78 -15.02
N CYS A 159 -5.36 -11.49 -15.39
CA CYS A 159 -4.28 -11.26 -14.41
C CYS A 159 -4.59 -10.08 -13.47
N TYR A 160 -5.23 -9.03 -14.00
CA TYR A 160 -5.70 -7.91 -13.18
C TYR A 160 -6.74 -8.36 -12.15
N LYS A 161 -7.76 -9.10 -12.58
CA LYS A 161 -8.81 -9.63 -11.69
C LYS A 161 -8.24 -10.61 -10.66
N SER A 162 -7.37 -11.55 -11.07
CA SER A 162 -6.73 -12.51 -10.16
C SER A 162 -5.87 -11.80 -9.11
N SER A 163 -5.12 -10.76 -9.51
CA SER A 163 -4.32 -9.98 -8.56
C SER A 163 -5.19 -9.23 -7.54
N ILE A 164 -6.28 -8.58 -7.98
CA ILE A 164 -7.24 -7.94 -7.07
C ILE A 164 -7.88 -8.96 -6.13
N PHE A 165 -8.29 -10.11 -6.67
CA PHE A 165 -8.92 -11.18 -5.88
C PHE A 165 -8.00 -11.66 -4.75
N ILE A 166 -6.69 -11.78 -5.01
CA ILE A 166 -5.71 -12.12 -3.99
C ILE A 166 -5.56 -10.98 -2.98
N LYS A 167 -5.40 -9.74 -3.45
CA LYS A 167 -5.22 -8.57 -2.59
C LYS A 167 -6.40 -8.38 -1.62
N ASP A 168 -7.63 -8.59 -2.09
CA ASP A 168 -8.85 -8.44 -1.28
C ASP A 168 -8.95 -9.49 -0.14
N GLN A 169 -8.30 -10.64 -0.29
CA GLN A 169 -8.22 -11.66 0.76
C GLN A 169 -7.17 -11.31 1.84
N MET A 170 -6.24 -10.40 1.56
CA MET A 170 -5.14 -10.08 2.48
C MET A 170 -5.58 -9.15 3.60
N LEU A 171 -5.06 -9.40 4.80
CA LEU A 171 -5.29 -8.55 5.96
C LEU A 171 -4.53 -7.21 5.82
N SER A 172 -5.16 -6.13 6.26
CA SER A 172 -4.54 -4.80 6.36
C SER A 172 -3.82 -4.57 7.70
N SER A 173 -3.99 -5.49 8.66
CA SER A 173 -3.34 -5.43 9.98
C SER A 173 -1.82 -5.57 9.86
N PRO A 174 -1.02 -4.86 10.68
CA PRO A 174 0.42 -5.05 10.72
C PRO A 174 0.81 -6.48 11.12
N LEU A 175 1.80 -7.06 10.44
CA LEU A 175 2.22 -8.46 10.62
C LEU A 175 2.51 -8.84 12.09
N TRP A 176 3.21 -7.96 12.82
CA TRP A 176 3.60 -8.21 14.21
C TRP A 176 2.44 -8.17 15.21
N LEU A 177 1.22 -7.88 14.78
CA LEU A 177 0.00 -7.87 15.61
C LEU A 177 -0.96 -9.04 15.31
N ARG A 178 -0.60 -9.95 14.39
CA ARG A 178 -1.50 -11.03 13.91
C ARG A 178 -1.64 -12.26 14.80
N ASP A 179 -0.95 -12.33 15.94
CA ASP A 179 -0.96 -13.53 16.80
C ASP A 179 -2.36 -13.97 17.26
N GLN A 180 -3.31 -13.03 17.29
CA GLN A 180 -4.68 -13.24 17.75
C GLN A 180 -5.71 -13.20 16.61
N GLU A 181 -5.27 -12.97 15.37
CA GLU A 181 -6.16 -12.86 14.21
C GLU A 181 -6.27 -14.20 13.49
N ILE A 182 -7.47 -14.48 12.96
CA ILE A 182 -7.69 -15.65 12.09
C ILE A 182 -7.17 -15.27 10.71
N ILE A 183 -6.05 -15.85 10.31
CA ILE A 183 -5.51 -15.67 8.96
C ILE A 183 -6.43 -16.43 7.99
N PRO A 184 -7.00 -15.77 6.97
CA PRO A 184 -7.86 -16.43 6.00
C PRO A 184 -7.07 -17.46 5.18
N GLU A 185 -7.77 -18.49 4.71
CA GLU A 185 -7.22 -19.41 3.72
C GLU A 185 -7.25 -18.73 2.36
N PHE A 186 -6.07 -18.44 1.82
CA PHE A 186 -5.93 -17.80 0.51
C PHE A 186 -6.27 -18.76 -0.62
N LYS A 187 -6.99 -18.26 -1.62
CA LYS A 187 -7.40 -19.03 -2.80
C LYS A 187 -7.10 -18.26 -4.07
N LEU A 188 -6.73 -18.99 -5.12
CA LEU A 188 -6.62 -18.45 -6.46
C LEU A 188 -8.00 -18.32 -7.10
N LEU A 189 -8.12 -17.37 -8.03
CA LEU A 189 -9.35 -17.20 -8.81
C LEU A 189 -9.50 -18.36 -9.80
N SER A 190 -10.54 -19.18 -9.66
CA SER A 190 -10.92 -20.15 -10.69
C SER A 190 -11.47 -19.40 -11.89
N LEU A 191 -10.83 -19.57 -13.04
CA LEU A 191 -11.32 -19.04 -14.31
C LEU A 191 -12.13 -20.14 -14.95
N ASP A 192 -13.43 -20.15 -14.69
CA ASP A 192 -14.35 -20.92 -15.53
C ASP A 192 -14.51 -20.12 -16.84
N ASP A 193 -14.11 -20.73 -17.95
CA ASP A 193 -14.12 -20.16 -19.31
C ASP A 193 -15.51 -19.70 -19.79
#